data_AF-A0A538C2M1-F1
#
_entry.id   AF-A0A538C2M1-F1
#
_cell.length_a   1.000
_cell.length_b   1.000
_cell.length_c   1.000
_cell.angle_alpha   90.00
_cell.angle_beta   90.00
_cell.angle_gamma   90.00
#
_symmetry.space_group_name_H-M   'P 1'
#
loop_
_entity.id
_entity.type
_entity.pdbx_description
1 polymer ?
#
loop_
_entity_poly.entity_id
_entity_poly.type
_entity_poly.pdbx_seq_one_letter_code
_entity_poly.pdbx_strand_id
1 'polypeptide(L)' 'MFKRGLGISGDLEPGIAWRIDRLRDAGFPAPLADAVAHDTRYDVHALLELTDQGCPTELAARILAPLTDECERAL' A
#
# COMPACT_ATOMS: atom_id res chain seq x y z
N MET A 1 8.49 11.25 -12.72
CA MET A 1 7.36 11.63 -13.59
C MET A 1 6.06 11.33 -12.85
N PHE A 2 5.69 12.14 -11.85
CA PHE A 2 4.52 11.87 -10.99
C PHE A 2 3.27 12.51 -11.59
N LYS A 3 2.41 11.70 -12.22
CA LYS A 3 1.12 12.13 -12.79
C LYS A 3 0.16 12.56 -11.67
N ARG A 4 -0.29 13.83 -11.75
CA ARG A 4 -1.40 14.43 -10.99
C ARG A 4 -2.75 14.02 -11.58
N GLY A 5 -3.74 13.86 -10.71
CA GLY A 5 -5.14 13.49 -10.96
C GLY A 5 -5.51 12.41 -9.92
N LEU A 6 -6.60 12.46 -9.17
CA LEU A 6 -7.85 13.21 -9.27
C LEU A 6 -8.59 13.16 -7.90
N GLY A 7 -9.27 14.25 -7.54
CA GLY A 7 -10.58 14.22 -6.87
C GLY A 7 -10.70 13.65 -5.45
N ILE A 8 -10.59 14.52 -4.45
CA ILE A 8 -11.16 14.33 -3.11
C ILE A 8 -12.70 14.23 -3.17
N SER A 9 -13.29 13.21 -2.55
CA SER A 9 -14.68 13.20 -2.06
C SER A 9 -14.90 12.11 -1.02
N GLY A 10 -15.15 12.53 0.23
CA GLY A 10 -16.06 11.86 1.16
C GLY A 10 -15.48 10.93 2.23
N ASP A 11 -15.26 11.47 3.43
CA ASP A 11 -15.56 10.84 4.75
C ASP A 11 -14.99 9.45 5.08
N LEU A 12 -13.76 9.17 4.65
CA LEU A 12 -12.84 8.24 5.30
C LEU A 12 -11.47 8.91 5.19
N GLU A 13 -10.71 9.06 6.28
CA GLU A 13 -9.46 9.84 6.36
C GLU A 13 -8.76 9.94 4.98
N PRO A 14 -8.72 11.12 4.34
CA PRO A 14 -8.52 11.30 2.89
C PRO A 14 -7.27 10.60 2.31
N GLY A 15 -6.35 10.18 3.17
CA GLY A 15 -5.21 9.33 2.82
C GLY A 15 -5.58 7.91 2.38
N ILE A 16 -6.58 7.22 2.96
CA ILE A 16 -6.84 5.80 2.64
C ILE A 16 -7.38 5.63 1.23
N ALA A 17 -8.39 6.43 0.84
CA ALA A 17 -8.94 6.38 -0.51
C ALA A 17 -7.86 6.66 -1.58
N TRP A 18 -6.98 7.62 -1.32
CA TRP A 18 -5.82 7.90 -2.17
C TRP A 18 -4.83 6.73 -2.23
N ARG A 19 -4.57 6.06 -1.10
CA ARG A 19 -3.70 4.86 -1.05
C ARG A 19 -4.28 3.73 -1.91
N ILE A 20 -5.58 3.47 -1.81
CA ILE A 20 -6.26 2.43 -2.60
C ILE A 20 -6.14 2.73 -4.09
N ASP A 21 -6.44 3.97 -4.51
CA ASP A 21 -6.36 4.38 -5.91
C ASP A 21 -4.94 4.18 -6.47
N ARG A 22 -3.93 4.61 -5.71
CA ARG A 22 -2.53 4.46 -6.11
C ARG A 22 -2.08 3.00 -6.22
N LEU A 23 -2.47 2.15 -5.28
CA LEU A 23 -2.16 0.72 -5.34
C LEU A 23 -2.84 0.05 -6.54
N ARG A 24 -4.09 0.41 -6.84
CA ARG A 24 -4.80 -0.11 -8.03
C ARG A 24 -4.17 0.33 -9.35
N ASP A 25 -3.76 1.60 -9.45
CA ASP A 25 -3.03 2.12 -10.64
C ASP A 25 -1.72 1.36 -10.88
N ALA A 26 -1.05 0.91 -9.81
CA ALA A 26 0.13 0.06 -9.87
C ALA A 26 -0.17 -1.43 -10.12
N GLY A 27 -1.44 -1.81 -10.28
CA GLY A 27 -1.85 -3.17 -10.62
C GLY A 27 -2.14 -4.08 -9.42
N PHE A 28 -2.21 -3.55 -8.19
CA PHE A 28 -2.61 -4.37 -7.06
C PHE A 28 -4.06 -4.83 -7.20
N PRO A 29 -4.36 -6.11 -6.92
CA PRO A 29 -5.73 -6.59 -6.92
C PRO A 29 -6.54 -5.86 -5.84
N ALA A 30 -7.79 -5.53 -6.15
CA ALA A 30 -8.68 -4.75 -5.29
C ALA A 30 -8.71 -5.19 -3.81
N PRO A 31 -8.81 -6.49 -3.45
CA PRO A 31 -8.80 -6.90 -2.04
C PRO A 31 -7.45 -6.66 -1.34
N LEU A 32 -6.33 -6.77 -2.07
CA LEU A 32 -5.00 -6.53 -1.50
C LEU A 32 -4.74 -5.02 -1.33
N ALA A 33 -5.14 -4.23 -2.32
CA ALA A 33 -5.03 -2.76 -2.27
C ALA A 33 -5.80 -2.19 -1.07
N ASP A 34 -6.99 -2.73 -0.79
CA ASP A 34 -7.81 -2.34 0.37
C ASP A 34 -7.11 -2.68 1.69
N ALA A 35 -6.72 -3.95 1.87
CA ALA A 35 -6.07 -4.42 3.09
C ALA A 35 -4.79 -3.62 3.42
N VAL A 36 -3.95 -3.38 2.41
CA VAL A 36 -2.67 -2.67 2.55
C VAL A 36 -2.87 -1.15 2.73
N ALA A 37 -3.89 -0.57 2.09
CA ALA A 37 -4.17 0.85 2.26
C ALA A 37 -4.66 1.19 3.67
N HIS A 38 -5.44 0.30 4.28
CA HIS A 38 -5.97 0.46 5.63
C HIS A 38 -4.91 0.25 6.73
N ASP A 39 -3.87 -0.54 6.48
CA ASP A 39 -2.77 -0.74 7.43
C ASP A 39 -1.67 0.31 7.21
N THR A 40 -1.61 1.29 8.12
CA THR A 40 -0.67 2.42 8.05
C THR A 40 0.79 2.02 8.26
N ARG A 41 1.06 0.79 8.72
CA ARG A 41 2.43 0.27 8.87
C ARG A 41 3.04 -0.13 7.53
N TYR A 42 2.24 -0.30 6.49
CA TYR A 42 2.75 -0.45 5.13
C TYR A 42 3.16 0.90 4.55
N ASP A 43 4.38 0.95 4.05
CA ASP A 43 4.84 2.08 3.24
C ASP A 43 4.38 1.89 1.78
N VAL A 44 3.43 2.72 1.36
CA VAL A 44 2.88 2.70 0.00
C VAL A 44 3.92 3.13 -1.02
N HIS A 45 4.84 4.04 -0.68
CA HIS A 45 5.89 4.42 -1.61
C HIS A 45 6.82 3.24 -1.88
N ALA A 46 7.25 2.52 -0.83
CA ALA A 46 8.12 1.35 -0.98
C ALA A 46 7.43 0.22 -1.77
N LEU A 47 6.13 0.02 -1.60
CA LEU A 47 5.35 -0.94 -2.39
C LEU A 47 5.38 -0.59 -3.88
N LEU A 48 5.13 0.68 -4.20
CA LEU A 48 5.14 1.17 -5.57
C LEU A 48 6.53 1.06 -6.21
N GLU A 49 7.59 1.36 -5.45
CA GLU A 49 8.97 1.19 -5.93
C GLU A 49 9.29 -0.26 -6.26
N LEU A 50 8.92 -1.22 -5.39
CA LEU A 50 9.14 -2.64 -5.69
C LEU A 50 8.42 -3.07 -6.98
N THR A 51 7.18 -2.62 -7.16
CA THR A 51 6.41 -2.94 -8.37
C THR A 51 6.96 -2.26 -9.62
N ASP A 52 7.47 -1.04 -9.51
CA ASP A 52 8.13 -0.33 -10.61
C ASP A 52 9.42 -1.06 -11.05
N GLN A 53 10.12 -1.69 -10.11
CA GLN A 53 11.25 -2.59 -10.39
C GLN A 53 10.83 -3.96 -10.96
N GLY A 54 9.54 -4.20 -11.19
CA GLY A 54 9.01 -5.45 -11.75
C GLY A 54 8.71 -6.54 -10.72
N CYS A 55 8.73 -6.22 -9.42
CA CYS A 55 8.30 -7.16 -8.39
C CYS A 55 6.77 -7.37 -8.47
N PRO A 56 6.27 -8.62 -8.46
CA PRO A 56 4.83 -8.85 -8.42
C PRO A 56 4.21 -8.30 -7.13
N THR A 57 3.00 -7.73 -7.25
CA THR A 57 2.31 -6.98 -6.17
C THR A 57 2.13 -7.79 -4.89
N GLU A 58 1.78 -9.08 -5.02
CA GLU A 58 1.63 -9.99 -3.88
C GLU A 58 2.96 -10.26 -3.16
N LEU A 59 4.05 -10.32 -3.93
CA LEU A 59 5.38 -10.50 -3.35
C LEU A 59 5.86 -9.22 -2.67
N ALA A 60 5.65 -8.05 -3.29
CA ALA A 60 5.98 -6.76 -2.70
C ALA A 60 5.26 -6.54 -1.36
N ALA A 61 3.96 -6.87 -1.30
CA ALA A 61 3.19 -6.82 -0.05
C ALA A 61 3.76 -7.75 1.04
N ARG A 62 4.24 -8.94 0.67
CA ARG A 62 4.86 -9.85 1.62
C ARG A 62 6.24 -9.39 2.11
N ILE A 63 7.04 -8.80 1.23
CA ILE A 63 8.36 -8.25 1.58
C ILE A 63 8.21 -7.11 2.58
N LEU A 64 7.21 -6.24 2.37
CA LEU A 64 6.95 -5.07 3.21
C LEU A 64 5.89 -5.33 4.29
N ALA A 65 5.55 -6.61 4.54
CA ALA A 65 4.61 -6.95 5.59
C ALA A 65 5.13 -6.42 6.94
N PRO A 66 4.30 -5.70 7.71
CA PRO A 66 4.71 -5.16 8.98
C PRO A 66 5.08 -6.30 9.92
N LEU A 67 6.24 -6.18 10.55
CA LEU A 67 6.63 -7.10 11.61
C LEU A 67 5.60 -6.96 12.73
N THR A 68 4.90 -8.04 13.01
CA THR A 68 4.01 -8.16 14.15
C THR A 68 4.84 -8.12 15.44
N ASP A 69 4.28 -7.52 16.49
CA ASP A 69 4.94 -7.28 17.79
C ASP A 69 5.43 -8.56 18.51
N GLU A 70 5.14 -9.74 17.95
CA GLU A 70 5.59 -11.02 18.48
C GLU A 70 7.12 -11.20 18.52
N CYS A 71 7.88 -10.42 17.74
CA CYS A 71 9.34 -10.34 17.88
C CYS A 71 9.81 -9.41 19.02
N GLU A 72 9.02 -8.43 19.47
CA GLU A 72 9.40 -7.50 20.54
C GLU A 72 9.14 -8.07 21.94
N ARG A 73 8.17 -9.00 22.08
CA ARG A 73 7.87 -9.74 23.32
C ARG A 73 8.86 -10.87 23.66
N ALA A 74 9.87 -11.10 22.83
CA ALA A 74 10.89 -12.13 23.00
C ALA A 74 12.26 -11.59 23.49
N LEU A 75 12.32 -10.33 23.93
CA LEU A 75 13.51 -9.67 24.50
C LEU A 75 13.28 -9.27 25.97
#